data_AF-A0A484GRQ1-F1
#
_entry.id   AF-A0A484GRQ1-F1
#
_cell.length_a   1.000
_cell.length_b   1.000
_cell.length_c   1.000
_cell.angle_alpha   90.00
_cell.angle_beta   90.00
_cell.angle_gamma   90.00
#
_symmetry.space_group_name_H-M   'P 1'
#
loop_
_entity.id
_entity.type
_entity.pdbx_description
1 polymer ?
#
loop_
_entity_poly.entity_id
_entity_poly.type
_entity_poly.pdbx_seq_one_letter_code
_entity_poly.pdbx_strand_id
1 'polypeptide(L)' 'IRAVRPKVLMRLSKMKKHVSRASGSSLCAKCVSDRIKHALLIEEKKIVEKVLKAKAQSQKAK' A
#
# COMPACT_ATOMS: atom_id res chain seq x y z
N ILE A 1 -18.88 2.69 -6.97
CA ILE A 1 -19.10 4.15 -6.94
C ILE A 1 -20.09 4.49 -8.05
N ARG A 2 -21.09 5.32 -7.77
CA ARG A 2 -22.08 5.67 -8.80
C ARG A 2 -21.50 6.71 -9.75
N ALA A 3 -21.62 6.48 -11.06
CA ALA A 3 -21.24 7.45 -12.08
C ALA A 3 -22.29 8.55 -12.15
N VAL A 4 -22.04 9.68 -11.48
CA VAL A 4 -22.92 10.85 -11.45
C VAL A 4 -22.10 12.13 -11.60
N ARG A 5 -22.74 13.23 -12.04
CA ARG A 5 -22.07 14.54 -12.14
C ARG A 5 -21.56 14.99 -10.76
N PRO A 6 -20.44 15.75 -10.66
CA PRO A 6 -19.88 16.21 -9.38
C PRO A 6 -20.89 16.94 -8.48
N LYS A 7 -21.75 17.80 -9.03
CA LYS A 7 -22.80 18.51 -8.27
C LYS A 7 -23.82 17.56 -7.63
N VAL A 8 -24.12 16.44 -8.28
CA VAL A 8 -25.01 15.39 -7.75
C VAL A 8 -24.25 14.54 -6.73
N LEU A 9 -22.99 14.21 -7.02
CA LEU A 9 -22.11 13.47 -6.10
C LEU A 9 -22.01 14.16 -4.74
N MET A 10 -21.97 15.49 -4.68
CA MET A 10 -21.95 16.25 -3.42
C MET A 10 -23.15 15.95 -2.52
N ARG A 11 -24.36 15.80 -3.10
CA ARG A 11 -25.62 15.55 -2.36
C ARG A 11 -25.79 14.10 -1.90
N LEU A 12 -25.02 13.15 -2.44
CA LEU A 12 -25.13 11.74 -2.05
C LEU A 12 -24.57 11.49 -0.64
N SER A 13 -25.07 10.45 0.02
CA SER A 13 -24.50 9.95 1.28
C SER A 13 -23.08 9.41 1.08
N LYS A 14 -22.23 9.52 2.12
CA LYS A 14 -20.82 9.11 2.11
C LYS A 14 -20.64 7.66 1.62
N MET A 15 -21.47 6.72 2.07
CA MET A 15 -21.39 5.31 1.68
C MET A 15 -21.55 5.07 0.17
N LYS A 16 -22.28 5.96 -0.54
CA LYS A 16 -22.46 5.85 -1.99
C LYS A 16 -21.27 6.39 -2.80
N LYS A 17 -20.33 7.09 -2.15
CA LYS A 17 -19.17 7.76 -2.80
C LYS A 17 -17.86 6.98 -2.72
N HIS A 18 -17.74 6.02 -1.81
CA HIS A 18 -16.49 5.28 -1.59
C HIS A 18 -16.76 3.82 -1.22
N VAL A 19 -15.71 3.00 -1.26
CA VAL A 19 -15.72 1.62 -0.77
C VAL A 19 -14.93 1.58 0.54
N SER A 20 -15.37 0.80 1.52
CA SER A 20 -14.82 0.76 2.89
C SER A 20 -13.44 0.08 3.05
N ARG A 21 -12.61 0.09 2.00
CA ARG A 21 -11.24 -0.45 2.03
C ARG A 21 -10.19 0.66 1.90
N ALA A 22 -8.94 0.34 2.19
CA ALA A 22 -7.81 1.23 1.90
C ALA A 22 -7.82 1.68 0.43
N SER A 23 -7.79 2.99 0.20
CA SER A 23 -7.88 3.60 -1.14
C SER A 23 -9.12 3.15 -1.96
N GLY A 24 -10.24 2.84 -1.29
CA GLY A 24 -11.40 2.20 -1.93
C GLY A 24 -12.14 3.03 -2.98
N SER A 25 -11.96 4.35 -3.03
CA SER A 25 -12.53 5.21 -4.07
C SER A 25 -11.56 5.62 -5.16
N SER A 26 -10.26 5.51 -4.91
CA SER A 26 -9.20 5.98 -5.80
C SER A 26 -8.51 4.84 -6.54
N LEU A 27 -8.42 3.65 -5.93
CA LEU A 27 -7.70 2.51 -6.47
C LEU A 27 -8.56 1.25 -6.57
N CYS A 28 -8.22 0.42 -7.56
CA CYS A 28 -8.79 -0.89 -7.79
C CYS A 28 -8.32 -1.92 -6.73
N ALA A 29 -9.05 -3.03 -6.58
CA ALA A 29 -8.75 -4.05 -5.56
C ALA A 29 -7.34 -4.62 -5.75
N LYS A 30 -7.09 -5.06 -6.99
CA LYS A 30 -5.84 -5.63 -7.45
C LYS A 30 -4.66 -4.68 -7.20
N CYS A 31 -4.84 -3.41 -7.57
CA CYS A 31 -3.86 -2.33 -7.38
C CYS A 31 -3.46 -2.15 -5.91
N VAL A 32 -4.42 -2.23 -4.98
CA VAL A 32 -4.16 -2.11 -3.54
C VAL A 32 -3.40 -3.34 -3.05
N SER A 33 -3.82 -4.55 -3.44
CA SER A 33 -3.14 -5.79 -3.08
C SER A 33 -1.71 -5.84 -3.60
N ASP A 34 -1.47 -5.43 -4.85
CA ASP A 34 -0.13 -5.41 -5.45
C ASP A 34 0.78 -4.41 -4.75
N ARG A 35 0.27 -3.21 -4.39
CA ARG A 35 1.02 -2.22 -3.60
C ARG A 35 1.40 -2.74 -2.22
N ILE A 36 0.48 -3.43 -1.53
CA ILE A 36 0.74 -4.00 -0.20
C ILE A 36 1.85 -5.05 -0.29
N LYS A 37 1.73 -6.01 -1.23
CA LYS A 37 2.74 -7.06 -1.42
C LYS A 37 4.10 -6.47 -1.81
N HIS A 38 4.11 -5.51 -2.72
CA HIS A 38 5.34 -4.88 -3.18
C HIS A 38 6.05 -4.10 -2.07
N ALA A 39 5.31 -3.32 -1.28
CA ALA A 39 5.86 -2.62 -0.12
C ALA A 39 6.45 -3.59 0.91
N LEU A 40 5.74 -4.69 1.20
CA LEU A 40 6.20 -5.73 2.12
C LEU A 40 7.51 -6.35 1.64
N LEU A 41 7.58 -6.82 0.40
CA LEU A 41 8.78 -7.46 -0.15
C LEU A 41 10.00 -6.52 -0.21
N ILE A 42 9.77 -5.23 -0.49
CA ILE A 42 10.83 -4.22 -0.47
C ILE A 42 11.37 -4.03 0.94
N GLU A 43 10.51 -3.92 1.95
CA GLU A 43 10.96 -3.75 3.34
C GLU A 43 11.66 -5.01 3.85
N GLU A 44 11.16 -6.20 3.54
CA GLU A 44 11.83 -7.46 3.87
C GLU A 44 13.22 -7.53 3.24
N LYS A 45 13.35 -7.21 1.95
CA LYS A 45 14.65 -7.18 1.27
C LYS A 45 15.61 -6.18 1.93
N LYS A 46 15.14 -4.98 2.28
CA LYS A 46 15.93 -3.96 2.99
C LYS A 46 16.42 -4.47 4.34
N ILE A 47 15.58 -5.19 5.09
CA ILE A 47 15.96 -5.77 6.39
C ILE A 47 17.02 -6.84 6.19
N VAL A 48 16.84 -7.76 5.24
CA VAL A 48 17.82 -8.80 4.92
C VAL A 48 19.17 -8.19 4.54
N GLU A 49 19.18 -7.17 3.68
CA GLU A 49 20.42 -6.47 3.32
C GLU A 49 21.13 -5.83 4.52
N LYS A 50 20.39 -5.21 5.45
CA LYS A 50 20.95 -4.65 6.68
C LYS A 50 21.56 -5.74 7.57
N VAL A 51 20.86 -6.87 7.74
CA VAL A 51 21.35 -8.00 8.55
C VAL A 51 22.61 -8.62 7.94
N LEU A 52 22.65 -8.82 6.63
CA LEU A 52 23.82 -9.36 5.93
C LEU A 52 25.04 -8.44 6.08
N LYS A 53 24.85 -7.13 5.93
CA LYS A 53 25.92 -6.14 6.13
C LYS A 53 26.45 -6.15 7.57
N ALA A 54 25.55 -6.21 8.57
CA ALA A 54 25.95 -6.30 9.98
C ALA A 54 26.73 -7.58 10.31
N LYS A 55 26.30 -8.74 9.77
CA LYS A 55 27.01 -10.02 9.94
C LYS A 55 28.40 -10.00 9.29
N ALA A 56 28.53 -9.40 8.11
CA ALA A 56 29.83 -9.29 7.43
C ALA A 56 30.80 -8.37 8.20
N GLN A 57 30.31 -7.31 8.83
CA GLN A 57 31.13 -6.44 9.67
C GLN A 57 31.60 -7.13 10.95
N SER A 58 30.71 -7.87 11.64
CA SER A 58 31.08 -8.59 12.86
C SER A 58 32.06 -9.72 12.60
N GLN A 59 32.01 -10.37 11.44
CA GLN A 59 32.99 -11.39 11.04
C GLN A 59 34.37 -10.81 10.73
N LYS A 60 34.47 -9.58 10.22
CA LYS A 60 35.77 -8.91 9.96
C LYS A 60 36.44 -8.38 11.23
N ALA A 61 35.66 -8.12 12.27
CA ALA A 61 36.14 -7.62 13.56
C ALA A 61 36.52 -8.74 14.55
N LYS A 62 36.20 -10.00 14.20
CA LYS A 62 36.68 -11.21 14.87
C LYS A 62 38.01 -11.63 14.25
#